data_AF-A0A645IQZ8-F1
#
_entry.id   AF-A0A645IQZ8-F1
#
_cell.length_a   1.000
_cell.length_b   1.000
_cell.length_c   1.000
_cell.angle_alpha   90.00
_cell.angle_beta   90.00
_cell.angle_gamma   90.00
#
_symmetry.space_group_name_H-M   'P 1'
#
loop_
_entity.id
_entity.type
_entity.pdbx_description
1 polymer ?
#
loop_
_entity_poly.entity_id
_entity_poly.type
_entity_poly.pdbx_seq_one_letter_code
_entity_poly.pdbx_strand_id
1 'polypeptide(L)'
;MDALLLTTQYGGAKTVAAKLLSSALFVMGICTWFWLLDFLAFSAVFGSFAGFMAPLYAVKNFANTLLNLSLGQYALFSCTLKTAGMLALGAGILLVSSLFKNALFPFIISLSGAFGLIFWQGEFMNSGHLWAKLVNPFVLMVNRELFRKAEFLALGVRQL
;
A
#
# COMPACT_ATOMS: atom_id res chain seq x y z
N MET A 1 29.10 -8.25 29.76
CA MET A 1 27.94 -7.43 29.31
C MET A 1 27.12 -8.37 28.46
N ASP A 2 26.39 -9.29 29.11
CA ASP A 2 25.83 -10.49 28.46
C ASP A 2 24.39 -10.68 28.91
N ALA A 3 23.56 -9.71 28.57
CA ALA A 3 22.12 -9.90 28.44
C ALA A 3 21.76 -9.85 26.95
N LEU A 4 22.48 -10.64 26.15
CA LEU A 4 21.92 -11.15 24.91
C LEU A 4 20.69 -11.93 25.34
N LEU A 5 19.50 -11.43 24.98
CA LEU A 5 18.24 -12.12 25.18
C LEU A 5 18.41 -13.56 24.69
N LEU A 6 18.71 -14.47 25.63
CA LEU A 6 18.50 -15.90 25.48
C LEU A 6 17.01 -15.99 25.20
N THR A 7 16.70 -16.05 23.91
CA THR A 7 15.37 -16.34 23.41
C THR A 7 14.99 -17.61 24.13
N THR A 8 14.10 -17.48 25.11
CA THR A 8 13.65 -18.61 25.90
C THR A 8 13.21 -19.67 24.90
N GLN A 9 13.45 -20.95 25.18
CA GLN A 9 12.95 -22.05 24.34
C GLN A 9 11.41 -22.07 24.21
N TYR A 10 10.73 -21.10 24.84
CA TYR A 10 9.32 -20.73 24.74
C TYR A 10 9.09 -19.42 23.95
N GLY A 11 9.90 -19.12 22.93
CA GLY A 11 9.61 -18.14 21.89
C GLY A 11 8.43 -18.58 21.01
N GLY A 12 7.26 -18.77 21.62
CA GLY A 12 6.05 -19.27 20.97
C GLY A 12 5.28 -18.17 20.21
N ALA A 13 4.05 -18.50 19.83
CA ALA A 13 3.15 -17.64 19.04
C ALA A 13 3.00 -16.20 19.56
N LYS A 14 3.13 -15.98 20.88
CA LYS A 14 3.04 -14.65 21.50
C LYS A 14 4.16 -13.70 21.04
N THR A 15 5.39 -14.20 20.88
CA THR A 15 6.52 -13.39 20.43
C THR A 15 6.42 -13.07 18.93
N VAL A 16 5.93 -14.02 18.13
CA VAL A 16 5.64 -13.83 16.71
C VAL A 16 4.52 -12.80 16.53
N ALA A 17 3.44 -12.90 17.31
CA ALA A 17 2.35 -11.94 17.30
C ALA A 17 2.82 -10.54 17.71
N ALA A 18 3.66 -10.43 18.74
CA ALA A 18 4.23 -9.15 19.14
C ALA A 18 5.11 -8.53 18.05
N LYS A 19 5.88 -9.33 17.30
CA LYS A 19 6.69 -8.88 16.16
C LYS A 19 5.85 -8.43 14.97
N LEU A 20 4.78 -9.16 14.65
CA LEU A 20 3.83 -8.78 13.61
C LEU A 20 3.08 -7.49 13.98
N LEU A 21 2.66 -7.36 15.24
CA LEU A 21 1.96 -6.16 15.71
C LEU A 21 2.89 -4.94 15.73
N SER A 22 4.12 -5.07 16.24
CA SER A 22 5.07 -3.95 16.28
C SER A 22 5.47 -3.47 14.88
N SER A 23 5.70 -4.39 13.94
CA SER A 23 5.97 -4.03 12.55
C SER A 23 4.76 -3.40 11.85
N ALA A 24 3.54 -3.91 12.08
CA ALA A 24 2.33 -3.29 11.53
C ALA A 24 2.12 -1.87 12.07
N LEU A 25 2.30 -1.65 13.38
CA LEU A 25 2.22 -0.32 13.99
C LEU A 25 3.29 0.64 13.44
N PHE A 26 4.51 0.15 13.22
CA PHE A 26 5.58 0.95 12.61
C PHE A 26 5.23 1.38 11.19
N VAL A 27 4.73 0.47 10.36
CA VAL A 27 4.27 0.78 8.99
C VAL A 27 3.14 1.81 9.03
N MET A 28 2.16 1.63 9.91
CA MET A 28 1.05 2.57 10.07
C MET A 28 1.54 3.96 10.47
N GLY A 29 2.49 4.06 11.41
CA GLY A 29 3.07 5.34 11.84
C GLY A 29 3.84 6.07 10.74
N ILE A 30 4.61 5.34 9.92
CA ILE A 30 5.28 5.94 8.76
C ILE A 30 4.24 6.38 7.72
N CYS A 31 3.24 5.55 7.42
CA CYS A 31 2.22 5.92 6.45
C CYS A 31 1.44 7.17 6.87
N THR A 32 1.03 7.29 8.14
CA THR A 32 0.33 8.48 8.62
C THR A 32 1.20 9.72 8.55
N TRP A 33 2.50 9.61 8.84
CA TRP A 33 3.46 10.70 8.66
C TRP A 33 3.54 11.17 7.21
N PHE A 34 3.68 10.25 6.26
CA PHE A 34 3.70 10.59 4.84
C PHE A 34 2.37 11.20 4.37
N TRP A 35 1.23 10.72 4.87
CA TRP A 35 -0.07 11.32 4.53
C TRP A 35 -0.20 12.75 5.02
N LEU A 36 0.31 13.06 6.22
CA LEU A 36 0.33 14.42 6.73
C LEU A 36 1.19 15.32 5.84
N LEU A 37 2.35 14.84 5.40
CA LEU A 37 3.20 15.56 4.46
C LEU A 37 2.51 15.78 3.11
N ASP A 38 1.88 14.75 2.54
CA ASP A 38 1.11 14.87 1.29
C ASP A 38 -0.04 15.88 1.42
N PHE A 39 -0.75 15.87 2.54
CA PHE A 39 -1.84 16.80 2.82
C PHE A 39 -1.34 18.24 2.99
N LEU A 40 -0.24 18.44 3.71
CA LEU A 40 0.40 19.75 3.88
C LEU A 40 0.93 20.28 2.54
N ALA A 41 1.55 19.42 1.73
CA ALA A 41 2.03 19.79 0.39
C ALA A 41 0.86 20.18 -0.53
N PHE A 42 -0.24 19.44 -0.50
CA PHE A 42 -1.45 19.79 -1.25
C PHE A 42 -2.01 21.15 -0.80
N SER A 43 -2.13 21.37 0.51
CA SER A 43 -2.61 22.64 1.06
C SER A 43 -1.69 23.81 0.67
N ALA A 44 -0.37 23.63 0.72
CA ALA A 44 0.60 24.65 0.35
C ALA A 44 0.55 25.00 -1.15
N VAL A 45 0.39 24.01 -2.03
CA VAL A 45 0.34 24.23 -3.49
C VAL A 45 -0.95 24.92 -3.93
N PHE A 46 -2.09 24.52 -3.37
CA PHE A 46 -3.40 25.05 -3.77
C PHE A 46 -3.85 26.27 -2.95
N GLY A 47 -3.14 26.61 -1.87
CA GLY A 47 -3.38 27.79 -1.04
C GLY A 47 -4.77 27.81 -0.38
N SER A 48 -5.52 26.71 -0.41
CA SER A 48 -6.90 26.64 0.05
C SER A 48 -7.32 25.22 0.42
N PHE A 49 -8.00 25.10 1.55
CA PHE A 49 -8.66 23.86 1.99
C PHE A 49 -9.93 23.56 1.18
N ALA A 50 -10.41 24.48 0.34
CA ALA A 50 -11.63 24.30 -0.46
C ALA A 50 -11.52 23.16 -1.50
N GLY A 51 -10.30 22.79 -1.91
CA GLY A 51 -10.05 21.64 -2.79
C GLY A 51 -10.52 20.30 -2.20
N PHE A 52 -10.69 20.20 -0.87
CA PHE A 52 -11.16 18.99 -0.20
C PHE A 52 -12.63 18.64 -0.53
N MET A 53 -13.47 19.65 -0.74
CA MET A 53 -14.89 19.50 -1.09
C MET A 53 -15.14 19.51 -2.61
N ALA A 54 -14.10 19.72 -3.42
CA ALA A 54 -14.24 19.73 -4.87
C ALA A 54 -14.64 18.33 -5.39
N PRO A 55 -15.51 18.23 -6.40
CA PRO A 55 -15.86 16.95 -7.00
C PRO A 55 -14.67 16.35 -7.74
N LEU A 56 -14.48 15.03 -7.64
CA LEU A 56 -13.36 14.30 -8.23
C LEU A 56 -13.22 14.51 -9.75
N TYR A 57 -14.35 14.71 -10.44
CA TYR A 57 -14.45 15.00 -11.88
C TYR A 57 -13.78 16.30 -12.32
N ALA A 58 -13.54 17.24 -11.41
CA ALA A 58 -12.83 18.48 -11.72
C ALA A 58 -11.37 18.23 -12.12
N VAL A 59 -10.81 17.06 -11.78
CA VAL A 59 -9.46 16.66 -12.18
C VAL A 59 -9.52 16.00 -13.56
N LYS A 60 -8.81 16.56 -14.55
CA LYS A 60 -8.75 16.10 -15.96
C LYS A 60 -8.50 14.59 -16.13
N ASN A 61 -7.80 13.96 -15.18
CA ASN A 61 -7.49 12.53 -15.20
C ASN A 61 -8.64 11.62 -14.72
N PHE A 62 -9.65 12.19 -14.05
CA PHE A 62 -10.84 11.51 -13.53
C PHE A 62 -12.13 11.98 -14.22
N ALA A 63 -12.04 12.72 -15.32
CA ALA A 63 -13.19 13.22 -16.05
C ALA A 63 -14.17 12.12 -16.51
N ASN A 64 -13.67 10.89 -16.69
CA ASN A 64 -14.46 9.72 -17.15
C ASN A 64 -14.77 8.71 -16.04
N THR A 65 -14.58 9.03 -14.76
CA THR A 65 -14.93 8.07 -13.69
C THR A 65 -16.45 7.95 -13.53
N LEU A 66 -16.93 6.88 -12.90
CA LEU A 66 -18.34 6.73 -12.51
C LEU A 66 -18.57 7.09 -11.03
N LEU A 67 -17.50 7.42 -10.31
CA LEU A 67 -17.51 7.68 -8.88
C LEU A 67 -17.80 9.15 -8.57
N ASN A 68 -19.02 9.41 -8.08
CA ASN A 68 -19.44 10.72 -7.57
C ASN A 68 -18.93 10.94 -6.13
N LEU A 69 -17.61 11.07 -5.99
CA LEU A 69 -16.95 11.31 -4.71
C LEU A 69 -16.30 12.70 -4.67
N SER A 70 -16.16 13.27 -3.48
CA SER A 70 -15.32 14.45 -3.30
C SER A 70 -13.83 14.08 -3.33
N LEU A 71 -12.98 15.06 -3.67
CA LEU A 71 -11.53 14.89 -3.70
C LEU A 71 -10.98 14.42 -2.34
N GLY A 72 -11.56 14.92 -1.25
CA GLY A 72 -11.22 14.52 0.12
C GLY A 72 -11.58 13.07 0.44
N GLN A 73 -12.77 12.61 0.06
CA GLN A 73 -13.18 11.21 0.24
C GLN A 73 -12.31 10.26 -0.60
N TYR A 74 -12.01 10.64 -1.84
CA TYR A 74 -11.07 9.91 -2.68
C TYR A 74 -9.67 9.85 -2.06
N ALA A 75 -9.16 10.95 -1.52
CA ALA A 75 -7.86 10.99 -0.88
C ALA A 75 -7.82 10.04 0.33
N LEU A 76 -8.83 10.06 1.20
CA LEU A 76 -8.92 9.15 2.35
C LEU A 76 -8.97 7.68 1.92
N PHE A 77 -9.76 7.34 0.91
CA PHE A 77 -9.86 5.97 0.40
C PHE A 77 -8.59 5.52 -0.34
N SER A 78 -7.95 6.42 -1.08
CA SER A 78 -6.65 6.14 -1.69
C SER A 78 -5.58 5.93 -0.64
N CYS A 79 -5.65 6.68 0.46
CA CYS A 79 -4.79 6.52 1.60
C CYS A 79 -4.99 5.12 2.22
N THR A 80 -6.20 4.73 2.60
CA THR A 80 -6.45 3.40 3.21
C THR A 80 -5.93 2.24 2.35
N LEU A 81 -6.11 2.30 1.02
CA LEU A 81 -5.59 1.29 0.10
C LEU A 81 -4.05 1.30 0.01
N LYS A 82 -3.41 2.48 0.02
CA LYS A 82 -1.95 2.57 0.08
C LYS A 82 -1.39 1.96 1.37
N THR A 83 -2.03 2.22 2.52
CA THR A 83 -1.63 1.57 3.79
C THR A 83 -1.81 0.06 3.75
N ALA A 84 -2.92 -0.43 3.18
CA ALA A 84 -3.15 -1.87 3.04
C ALA A 84 -2.07 -2.53 2.16
N GLY A 85 -1.70 -1.89 1.03
CA GLY A 85 -0.62 -2.35 0.17
C GLY A 85 0.75 -2.38 0.89
N MET A 86 1.06 -1.34 1.66
CA MET A 86 2.31 -1.27 2.43
C MET A 86 2.36 -2.30 3.55
N LEU A 87 1.24 -2.57 4.23
CA LEU A 87 1.13 -3.64 5.22
C LEU A 87 1.31 -5.02 4.59
N ALA A 88 0.71 -5.27 3.42
CA ALA A 88 0.89 -6.52 2.69
C ALA A 88 2.36 -6.74 2.28
N LEU A 89 3.04 -5.69 1.80
CA LEU A 89 4.48 -5.74 1.52
C LEU A 89 5.29 -6.00 2.79
N GLY A 90 5.03 -5.29 3.88
CA GLY A 90 5.70 -5.50 5.17
C GLY A 90 5.55 -6.93 5.68
N ALA A 91 4.34 -7.50 5.60
CA ALA A 91 4.07 -8.89 5.95
C ALA A 91 4.85 -9.86 5.03
N GLY A 92 4.89 -9.59 3.73
CA GLY A 92 5.69 -10.37 2.77
C GLY A 92 7.19 -10.37 3.10
N ILE A 93 7.75 -9.22 3.46
CA ILE A 93 9.16 -9.09 3.87
C ILE A 93 9.41 -9.87 5.16
N LEU A 94 8.49 -9.83 6.12
CA LEU A 94 8.59 -10.60 7.37
C LEU A 94 8.50 -12.12 7.14
N LEU A 95 7.65 -12.56 6.20
CA LEU A 95 7.59 -13.95 5.77
C LEU A 95 8.90 -14.40 5.14
N VAL A 96 9.49 -13.60 4.25
CA VAL A 96 10.82 -13.91 3.69
C VAL A 96 11.86 -13.94 4.81
N SER A 97 11.81 -12.98 5.75
CA SER A 97 12.74 -12.93 6.88
C SER A 97 12.65 -14.12 7.82
N SER A 98 11.49 -14.77 7.96
CA SER A 98 11.36 -15.95 8.82
C SER A 98 11.95 -17.22 8.21
N LEU A 99 12.13 -17.27 6.89
CA LEU A 99 12.69 -18.42 6.18
C LEU A 99 14.22 -18.52 6.29
N PHE A 100 14.91 -17.43 6.64
CA PHE A 100 16.37 -17.37 6.69
C PHE A 100 16.88 -17.14 8.11
N LYS A 101 17.94 -17.88 8.49
CA LYS A 101 18.63 -17.69 9.78
C LYS A 101 19.55 -16.47 9.80
N ASN A 102 20.04 -16.08 8.63
CA ASN A 102 20.92 -14.92 8.44
C ASN A 102 20.10 -13.70 8.06
N ALA A 103 20.37 -12.54 8.68
CA ALA A 103 19.61 -11.31 8.42
C ALA A 103 19.93 -10.63 7.06
N LEU A 104 21.12 -10.90 6.50
CA LEU A 104 21.59 -10.23 5.28
C LEU A 104 20.88 -10.73 4.01
N PHE A 105 20.64 -12.04 3.90
CA PHE A 105 19.91 -12.64 2.77
C PHE A 105 18.46 -12.13 2.62
N PRO A 106 17.60 -12.15 3.65
CA PRO A 106 16.23 -11.65 3.51
C PRO A 106 16.20 -10.15 3.22
N PHE A 107 17.19 -9.37 3.67
CA PHE A 107 17.31 -7.97 3.30
C PHE A 107 17.58 -7.79 1.80
N ILE A 108 18.57 -8.49 1.23
CA ILE A 108 18.86 -8.40 -0.22
C ILE A 108 17.69 -8.91 -1.06
N ILE A 109 17.07 -10.03 -0.66
CA ILE A 109 15.94 -10.63 -1.38
C ILE A 109 14.73 -9.72 -1.34
N SER A 110 14.39 -9.15 -0.17
CA SER A 110 13.26 -8.22 -0.06
C SER A 110 13.49 -6.93 -0.83
N LEU A 111 14.70 -6.37 -0.80
CA LEU A 111 15.05 -5.19 -1.57
C LEU A 111 14.94 -5.45 -3.07
N SER A 112 15.55 -6.54 -3.55
CA SER A 112 15.50 -6.93 -4.96
C SER A 112 14.07 -7.26 -5.40
N GLY A 113 13.29 -7.93 -4.54
CA GLY A 113 11.88 -8.23 -4.77
C GLY A 113 11.02 -6.98 -4.86
N ALA A 114 11.27 -5.97 -4.02
CA ALA A 114 10.57 -4.69 -4.09
C ALA A 114 10.84 -3.98 -5.43
N PHE A 115 12.10 -3.91 -5.87
CA PHE A 115 12.43 -3.36 -7.19
C PHE A 115 11.80 -4.15 -8.34
N GLY A 116 11.82 -5.49 -8.25
CA GLY A 116 11.17 -6.36 -9.23
C GLY A 116 9.66 -6.13 -9.32
N LEU A 117 8.98 -5.95 -8.19
CA LEU A 117 7.54 -5.68 -8.15
C LEU A 117 7.20 -4.30 -8.72
N ILE A 118 8.04 -3.29 -8.50
CA ILE A 118 7.90 -1.95 -9.11
C ILE A 118 8.05 -2.03 -10.62
N PHE A 119 9.09 -2.74 -11.10
CA PHE A 119 9.31 -2.91 -12.54
C PHE A 119 8.19 -3.70 -13.21
N TRP A 120 7.75 -4.80 -12.58
CA TRP A 120 6.59 -5.58 -13.02
C TRP A 120 5.35 -4.70 -13.13
N GLN A 121 5.10 -3.85 -12.12
CA GLN A 121 3.96 -2.94 -12.16
C GLN A 121 4.02 -2.01 -13.38
N GLY A 122 5.18 -1.43 -13.71
CA GLY A 122 5.33 -0.57 -14.89
C GLY A 122 4.91 -1.25 -16.19
N GLU A 123 5.34 -2.50 -16.39
CA GLU A 123 5.10 -3.27 -17.62
C GLU A 123 3.67 -3.83 -17.72
N PHE A 124 3.15 -4.42 -16.64
CA PHE A 124 1.87 -5.13 -16.68
C PHE A 124 0.64 -4.24 -16.43
N MET A 125 0.81 -2.97 -16.04
CA MET A 125 -0.32 -2.04 -15.82
C MET A 125 -1.11 -1.78 -17.12
N ASN A 126 -0.47 -1.91 -18.28
CA ASN A 126 -1.11 -1.77 -19.59
C ASN A 126 -1.62 -3.11 -20.18
N SER A 127 -1.31 -4.24 -19.56
CA SER A 127 -1.74 -5.57 -20.03
C SER A 127 -3.14 -5.92 -19.51
N GLY A 128 -3.92 -6.70 -20.28
CA GLY A 128 -5.27 -7.17 -19.89
C GLY A 128 -5.30 -8.30 -18.85
N HIS A 129 -4.13 -8.74 -18.36
CA HIS A 129 -4.02 -9.87 -17.44
C HIS A 129 -4.39 -9.47 -16.00
N LEU A 130 -5.68 -9.60 -15.65
CA LEU A 130 -6.24 -9.25 -14.33
C LEU A 130 -5.58 -10.01 -13.16
N TRP A 131 -5.24 -11.29 -13.35
CA TRP A 131 -4.62 -12.12 -12.31
C TRP A 131 -3.22 -11.65 -11.91
N ALA A 132 -2.40 -11.23 -12.89
CA ALA A 132 -1.07 -10.69 -12.63
C ALA A 132 -1.13 -9.32 -11.91
N LYS A 133 -2.24 -8.58 -12.06
CA LYS A 133 -2.49 -7.33 -11.32
C LYS A 133 -2.94 -7.59 -9.88
N LEU A 134 -3.76 -8.62 -9.65
CA LEU A 134 -4.30 -8.92 -8.31
C LEU A 134 -3.25 -9.42 -7.32
N VAL A 135 -2.25 -10.16 -7.81
CA VAL A 135 -1.18 -10.74 -6.98
C VAL A 135 -0.17 -9.67 -6.51
N ASN A 136 -0.02 -8.56 -7.24
CA ASN A 136 0.98 -7.55 -6.92
C ASN A 136 0.41 -6.51 -5.92
N PRO A 137 0.91 -6.46 -4.67
CA PRO A 137 0.42 -5.51 -3.66
C PRO A 137 0.70 -4.04 -4.04
N PHE A 138 1.61 -3.78 -4.98
CA PHE A 138 1.85 -2.43 -5.50
C PHE A 138 0.66 -1.88 -6.32
N VAL A 139 -0.21 -2.75 -6.86
CA VAL A 139 -1.42 -2.30 -7.56
C VAL A 139 -2.35 -1.53 -6.63
N LEU A 140 -2.43 -1.90 -5.36
CA LEU A 140 -3.18 -1.15 -4.33
C LEU A 140 -2.52 0.20 -3.99
N MET A 141 -1.19 0.29 -4.07
CA MET A 141 -0.47 1.55 -3.85
C MET A 141 -0.65 2.54 -5.00
N VAL A 142 -0.75 2.07 -6.24
CA VAL A 142 -1.01 2.91 -7.44
C VAL A 142 -2.51 2.88 -7.77
N ASN A 143 -3.29 3.44 -6.85
CA ASN A 143 -4.75 3.43 -6.92
C ASN A 143 -5.33 4.27 -8.09
N ARG A 144 -4.53 5.19 -8.64
CA ARG A 144 -4.97 6.11 -9.69
C ARG A 144 -5.46 5.39 -10.96
N GLU A 145 -4.85 4.26 -11.33
CA GLU A 145 -5.22 3.48 -12.52
C GLU A 145 -6.43 2.56 -12.25
N LEU A 146 -6.58 2.07 -11.01
CA LEU A 146 -7.72 1.26 -10.55
C LEU A 146 -9.04 2.00 -10.71
N PHE A 147 -9.03 3.29 -10.42
CA PHE A 147 -10.21 4.14 -10.58
C PHE A 147 -10.38 4.71 -11.99
N ARG A 148 -9.30 4.79 -12.78
CA ARG A 148 -9.36 5.33 -14.15
C ARG A 148 -9.95 4.33 -15.16
N LYS A 149 -9.73 3.03 -14.98
CA LYS A 149 -10.26 1.98 -15.88
C LYS A 149 -11.47 1.29 -15.23
N ALA A 150 -12.62 1.32 -15.91
CA ALA A 150 -13.87 0.66 -15.48
C ALA A 150 -13.77 -0.89 -15.37
N GLU A 151 -12.64 -1.49 -15.75
CA GLU A 151 -12.43 -2.94 -15.79
C GLU A 151 -12.55 -3.61 -14.41
N PHE A 152 -12.22 -2.93 -13.31
CA PHE A 152 -12.31 -3.52 -11.96
C PHE A 152 -13.73 -3.43 -11.34
N LEU A 153 -14.60 -2.55 -11.85
CA LEU A 153 -16.00 -2.46 -11.41
C LEU A 153 -16.91 -3.49 -12.10
N ALA A 154 -16.51 -4.00 -13.27
CA ALA A 154 -17.22 -5.08 -13.97
C ALA A 154 -17.24 -6.41 -13.19
N LEU A 155 -16.40 -6.57 -12.16
CA LEU A 155 -16.43 -7.71 -11.23
C LEU A 155 -17.36 -7.49 -10.03
N GLY A 156 -17.69 -6.23 -9.69
CA GLY A 156 -18.62 -5.89 -8.61
C GLY A 156 -20.06 -5.71 -9.08
N VAL A 157 -20.27 -5.47 -10.38
CA VAL A 157 -21.58 -5.34 -11.01
C VAL A 157 -21.78 -6.49 -12.00
N ARG A 158 -21.83 -7.72 -11.47
CA ARG A 158 -22.50 -8.82 -12.15
C ARG A 158 -23.67 -9.23 -11.27
N GLN A 159 -24.87 -8.90 -11.75
CA GLN A 159 -26.22 -9.19 -11.21
C GLN A 159 -26.83 -8.09 -10.34
N LEU A 160 -27.38 -7.07 -11.00
CA LEU A 160 -28.80 -6.70 -10.91
C LEU A 160 -29.22 -6.00 -12.20
#